data_AF-A0A4Z0J6D3-F1
#
_entry.id   AF-A0A4Z0J6D3-F1
#
_cell.length_a   1.000
_cell.length_b   1.000
_cell.length_c   1.000
_cell.angle_alpha   90.00
_cell.angle_beta   90.00
_cell.angle_gamma   90.00
#
_symmetry.space_group_name_H-M   'P 1'
#
loop_
_entity.id
_entity.type
_entity.pdbx_description
1 polymer ?
#
loop_
_entity_poly.entity_id
_entity_poly.type
_entity_poly.pdbx_seq_one_letter_code
_entity_poly.pdbx_strand_id
1 'polypeptide(L)'
;MQSSKRFKALCLAGVALALLATGGGSVSATTTALADTTTQKADSNLANEIATYGDVKKTLVKLAGTKNTRDFGGYKTADGKWQIRPNRLLRSDNLHYITNNDKSILAADHHVTSIIDFRTDGQITGAPDQQLAGVSNTSMSVLGSHAFSDSVALSPTFAGDGGFYVQQLEFSQSAINSYSRFLNMLLHNRYATLYHCTSGKDRTGIATVLVMTILGMDKDTILGDFMQSHQTGRLVKKEWLDEYYREITSRYVTLNRYITNVLGFSRLQQTKLRSMYLVSTDGKNTPYTATAAGDTTFATKPKPTTPTPAPTPAPQPSQPQPSQPQQPASDQTQPTTPDVAVPAEGSLADQPVKTKPAKHQIISTKKHHTKYLYHLKGHKQWFKDARLQKSKGRTAKHQTKTWRLVKSERIKINGKMHTYYQVQDHAGHKAWILKSYVVKVK
;
A
#
# COMPACT_ATOMS: atom_id res chain seq x y z
N MET A 1 38.22 26.63 40.51
CA MET A 1 37.83 25.21 40.36
C MET A 1 37.45 25.02 38.89
N GLN A 2 38.28 24.31 38.10
CA GLN A 2 38.02 22.95 37.60
C GLN A 2 36.72 22.82 36.77
N SER A 3 36.68 22.21 35.59
CA SER A 3 37.65 21.32 34.92
C SER A 3 37.52 21.39 33.40
N SER A 4 38.63 21.32 32.67
CA SER A 4 38.66 21.19 31.21
C SER A 4 39.22 19.81 30.82
N LYS A 5 38.70 19.21 29.74
CA LYS A 5 39.34 18.06 29.07
C LYS A 5 39.33 18.22 27.55
N ARG A 6 40.53 18.30 26.99
CA ARG A 6 40.80 18.18 25.54
C ARG A 6 41.05 16.71 25.21
N PHE A 7 40.52 16.24 24.09
CA PHE A 7 40.95 14.96 23.50
C PHE A 7 42.22 15.15 22.66
N LYS A 8 43.15 14.19 22.75
CA LYS A 8 44.26 14.01 21.80
C LYS A 8 44.07 12.67 21.08
N ALA A 9 44.44 12.62 19.82
CA ALA A 9 44.46 11.40 19.01
C ALA A 9 45.72 10.56 19.31
N LEU A 10 45.67 9.27 18.96
CA LEU A 10 46.85 8.50 18.60
C LEU A 10 46.49 7.38 17.62
N CYS A 11 47.23 7.28 16.52
CA CYS A 11 47.24 6.09 15.66
C CYS A 11 48.09 5.00 16.32
N LEU A 12 47.91 3.74 15.93
CA LEU A 12 49.05 2.81 15.81
C LEU A 12 48.77 1.75 14.73
N ALA A 13 49.84 1.28 14.09
CA ALA A 13 49.81 0.29 13.02
C ALA A 13 49.75 -1.15 13.57
N GLY A 14 49.48 -2.11 12.67
CA GLY A 14 49.24 -3.51 13.03
C GLY A 14 50.50 -4.36 13.25
N VAL A 15 50.26 -5.61 13.66
CA VAL A 15 51.23 -6.71 13.67
C VAL A 15 50.53 -7.95 13.14
N ALA A 16 51.16 -8.65 12.21
CA ALA A 16 50.78 -10.01 11.82
C ALA A 16 51.69 -11.00 12.57
N LEU A 17 51.13 -12.10 13.06
CA LEU A 17 51.93 -13.23 13.55
C LEU A 17 51.22 -14.54 13.22
N ALA A 18 51.88 -15.39 12.44
CA ALA A 18 51.48 -16.77 12.21
C ALA A 18 52.19 -17.67 13.21
N LEU A 19 51.52 -18.72 13.72
CA LEU A 19 52.17 -19.78 14.47
C LEU A 19 51.47 -21.14 14.27
N LEU A 20 52.34 -22.14 14.21
CA LEU A 20 52.15 -23.53 13.80
C LEU A 20 51.10 -24.33 14.58
N ALA A 21 50.60 -25.39 13.94
CA ALA A 21 49.76 -26.41 14.56
C ALA A 21 50.58 -27.52 15.25
N THR A 22 50.10 -28.02 16.39
CA THR A 22 50.32 -29.38 16.91
C THR A 22 49.25 -29.72 17.96
N GLY A 23 48.94 -31.02 18.13
CA GLY A 23 48.35 -31.56 19.37
C GLY A 23 46.82 -31.73 19.39
N GLY A 24 46.38 -32.99 19.30
CA GLY A 24 44.97 -33.39 19.29
C GLY A 24 44.17 -33.11 20.57
N GLY A 25 42.85 -33.04 20.39
CA GLY A 25 41.86 -32.89 21.46
C GLY A 25 40.45 -32.98 20.88
N SER A 26 39.89 -34.19 20.84
CA SER A 26 38.54 -34.44 20.32
C SER A 26 37.46 -33.86 21.24
N VAL A 27 36.80 -32.79 20.80
CA VAL A 27 35.57 -32.27 21.41
C VAL A 27 34.54 -32.04 20.30
N SER A 28 33.41 -32.74 20.36
CA SER A 28 32.31 -32.57 19.40
C SER A 28 31.66 -31.18 19.54
N ALA A 29 32.04 -30.25 18.67
CA ALA A 29 31.41 -28.95 18.55
C ALA A 29 30.19 -29.00 17.62
N THR A 30 29.06 -29.53 18.11
CA THR A 30 27.80 -29.64 17.35
C THR A 30 27.05 -28.29 17.28
N THR A 31 27.68 -27.23 16.76
CA THR A 31 27.12 -25.87 16.73
C THR A 31 27.51 -25.06 15.48
N THR A 32 27.10 -25.49 14.28
CA THR A 32 27.33 -24.70 13.04
C THR A 32 26.19 -24.70 12.00
N ALA A 33 25.12 -25.48 12.18
CA ALA A 33 24.09 -25.65 11.15
C ALA A 33 23.10 -24.47 10.96
N LEU A 34 22.87 -23.66 12.01
CA LEU A 34 21.83 -22.61 12.00
C LEU A 34 22.26 -21.29 11.35
N ALA A 35 23.54 -20.91 11.49
CA ALA A 35 24.07 -19.69 10.86
C ALA A 35 24.18 -19.86 9.34
N ASP A 36 24.73 -20.99 8.89
CA ASP A 36 24.99 -21.26 7.47
C ASP A 36 23.69 -21.33 6.65
N THR A 37 22.70 -22.09 7.15
CA THR A 37 21.36 -22.19 6.52
C THR A 37 20.66 -20.83 6.37
N THR A 38 20.84 -19.92 7.32
CA THR A 38 20.18 -18.61 7.30
C THR A 38 20.84 -17.67 6.29
N THR A 39 22.18 -17.68 6.22
CA THR A 39 22.97 -16.90 5.26
C THR A 39 22.74 -17.39 3.83
N GLN A 40 22.87 -18.70 3.56
CA GLN A 40 22.59 -19.29 2.25
C GLN A 40 21.16 -18.98 1.76
N LYS A 41 20.17 -18.98 2.66
CA LYS A 41 18.79 -18.63 2.32
C LYS A 41 18.61 -17.13 2.01
N ALA A 42 19.31 -16.23 2.70
CA ALA A 42 19.31 -14.81 2.38
C ALA A 42 19.99 -14.54 1.02
N ASP A 43 21.14 -15.14 0.78
CA ASP A 43 21.92 -14.96 -0.46
C ASP A 43 21.18 -15.54 -1.68
N SER A 44 20.55 -16.71 -1.54
CA SER A 44 19.70 -17.31 -2.59
C SER A 44 18.45 -16.47 -2.90
N ASN A 45 17.83 -15.83 -1.90
CA ASN A 45 16.72 -14.89 -2.13
C ASN A 45 17.18 -13.66 -2.90
N LEU A 46 18.33 -13.06 -2.53
CA LEU A 46 18.87 -11.90 -3.23
C LEU A 46 19.29 -12.25 -4.67
N ALA A 47 19.91 -13.41 -4.90
CA ALA A 47 20.25 -13.88 -6.25
C ALA A 47 18.99 -14.05 -7.13
N ASN A 48 17.91 -14.61 -6.58
CA ASN A 48 16.62 -14.73 -7.27
C ASN A 48 15.97 -13.36 -7.54
N GLU A 49 16.03 -12.41 -6.60
CA GLU A 49 15.56 -11.04 -6.82
C GLU A 49 16.35 -10.32 -7.92
N ILE A 50 17.68 -10.45 -7.93
CA ILE A 50 18.54 -9.87 -8.97
C ILE A 50 18.24 -10.49 -10.35
N ALA A 51 18.04 -11.81 -10.42
CA ALA A 51 17.68 -12.50 -11.65
C ALA A 51 16.29 -12.09 -12.17
N THR A 52 15.34 -11.79 -11.28
CA THR A 52 13.96 -11.43 -11.63
C THR A 52 13.77 -9.94 -11.94
N TYR A 53 14.44 -9.05 -11.21
CA TYR A 53 14.18 -7.60 -11.20
C TYR A 53 15.38 -6.73 -11.60
N GLY A 54 16.51 -7.36 -11.95
CA GLY A 54 17.78 -6.69 -12.26
C GLY A 54 18.59 -6.33 -11.02
N ASP A 55 19.90 -6.12 -11.20
CA ASP A 55 20.82 -5.73 -10.12
C ASP A 55 20.77 -4.22 -9.87
N VAL A 56 20.38 -3.82 -8.66
CA VAL A 56 20.36 -2.41 -8.21
C VAL A 56 21.72 -1.73 -8.34
N LYS A 57 22.85 -2.46 -8.29
CA LYS A 57 24.20 -1.89 -8.44
C LYS A 57 24.42 -1.19 -9.79
N LYS A 58 23.60 -1.47 -10.80
CA LYS A 58 23.67 -0.82 -12.13
C LYS A 58 23.13 0.62 -12.12
N THR A 59 22.28 0.96 -11.15
CA THR A 59 21.61 2.28 -11.03
C THR A 59 21.98 3.01 -9.74
N LEU A 60 22.57 2.31 -8.76
CA LEU A 60 22.94 2.84 -7.45
C LEU A 60 24.04 3.92 -7.52
N VAL A 61 23.73 5.10 -7.01
CA VAL A 61 24.71 6.16 -6.73
C VAL A 61 25.34 5.86 -5.37
N LYS A 62 26.67 5.71 -5.34
CA LYS A 62 27.42 5.35 -4.13
C LYS A 62 27.65 6.58 -3.24
N LEU A 63 26.71 6.85 -2.34
CA LEU A 63 26.88 7.83 -1.26
C LEU A 63 27.00 7.10 0.08
N ALA A 64 27.76 7.64 1.03
CA ALA A 64 27.92 7.06 2.36
C ALA A 64 26.66 7.23 3.24
N GLY A 65 25.97 8.36 3.12
CA GLY A 65 24.80 8.70 3.95
C GLY A 65 23.46 8.08 3.56
N THR A 66 23.36 7.41 2.40
CA THR A 66 22.10 6.89 1.84
C THR A 66 22.25 5.41 1.46
N LYS A 67 21.14 4.66 1.45
CA LYS A 67 21.17 3.26 0.97
C LYS A 67 20.45 3.06 -0.35
N ASN A 68 19.53 3.95 -0.73
CA ASN A 68 18.62 3.74 -1.85
C ASN A 68 18.64 4.87 -2.89
N THR A 69 19.80 5.53 -3.06
CA THR A 69 19.98 6.59 -4.07
C THR A 69 20.33 6.00 -5.43
N ARG A 70 19.54 6.31 -6.46
CA ARG A 70 19.69 5.74 -7.80
C ARG A 70 19.41 6.77 -8.89
N ASP A 71 20.21 6.76 -9.95
CA ASP A 71 19.90 7.46 -11.22
C ASP A 71 19.08 6.55 -12.14
N PHE A 72 18.21 7.13 -12.94
CA PHE A 72 17.39 6.43 -13.92
C PHE A 72 17.97 6.44 -15.34
N GLY A 73 19.16 7.01 -15.55
CA GLY A 73 19.88 6.92 -16.81
C GLY A 73 19.86 5.52 -17.42
N GLY A 74 19.47 5.42 -18.69
CA GLY A 74 19.48 4.17 -19.44
C GLY A 74 18.25 3.26 -19.30
N TYR A 75 17.28 3.55 -18.42
CA TYR A 75 15.99 2.84 -18.46
C TYR A 75 15.31 3.11 -19.82
N LYS A 76 14.92 2.03 -20.52
CA LYS A 76 14.39 2.08 -21.89
C LYS A 76 12.87 2.11 -21.93
N THR A 77 12.31 2.75 -22.95
CA THR A 77 10.87 2.66 -23.27
C THR A 77 10.49 1.26 -23.73
N ALA A 78 9.21 0.91 -23.64
CA ALA A 78 8.71 -0.42 -24.01
C ALA A 78 8.96 -0.80 -25.49
N ASP A 79 9.16 0.18 -26.38
CA ASP A 79 9.55 -0.04 -27.79
C ASP A 79 11.06 -0.11 -28.01
N GLY A 80 11.87 0.05 -26.95
CA GLY A 80 13.33 0.00 -26.98
C GLY A 80 14.03 1.17 -27.68
N LYS A 81 13.29 2.13 -28.26
CA LYS A 81 13.84 3.22 -29.11
C LYS A 81 14.38 4.40 -28.32
N TRP A 82 13.88 4.59 -27.11
CA TRP A 82 14.23 5.73 -26.26
C TRP A 82 14.70 5.25 -24.89
N GLN A 83 15.53 6.05 -24.24
CA GLN A 83 15.97 5.83 -22.87
C GLN A 83 16.01 7.13 -22.09
N ILE A 84 15.88 7.04 -20.77
CA ILE A 84 16.05 8.17 -19.87
C ILE A 84 17.50 8.66 -19.95
N ARG A 85 17.68 9.98 -20.12
CA ARG A 85 18.98 10.67 -20.02
C ARG A 85 19.59 10.44 -18.63
N PRO A 86 20.84 9.99 -18.52
CA PRO A 86 21.57 9.98 -17.26
C PRO A 86 21.63 11.35 -16.60
N ASN A 87 21.79 11.39 -15.28
CA ASN A 87 21.91 12.60 -14.48
C ASN A 87 20.72 13.57 -14.70
N ARG A 88 19.49 13.04 -14.71
CA ARG A 88 18.26 13.84 -14.84
C ARG A 88 17.18 13.53 -13.82
N LEU A 89 17.03 12.27 -13.41
CA LEU A 89 16.03 11.82 -12.46
C LEU A 89 16.67 10.88 -11.46
N LEU A 90 16.85 11.35 -10.24
CA LEU A 90 17.37 10.57 -9.14
C LEU A 90 16.26 10.31 -8.11
N ARG A 91 16.19 9.09 -7.61
CA ARG A 91 15.42 8.76 -6.40
C ARG A 91 16.38 8.54 -5.24
N SER A 92 15.96 8.79 -4.00
CA SER A 92 16.78 8.56 -2.81
C SER A 92 15.97 8.16 -1.58
N ASP A 93 16.63 7.62 -0.54
CA ASP A 93 16.18 7.79 0.84
C ASP A 93 16.62 9.15 1.40
N ASN A 94 16.25 9.46 2.66
CA ASN A 94 16.43 10.81 3.21
C ASN A 94 17.90 11.26 3.27
N LEU A 95 18.13 12.56 3.13
CA LEU A 95 19.47 13.14 2.99
C LEU A 95 20.00 13.69 4.32
N HIS A 96 19.51 13.20 5.48
CA HIS A 96 19.95 13.69 6.78
C HIS A 96 21.42 13.34 7.10
N TYR A 97 21.88 12.18 6.63
CA TYR A 97 23.20 11.63 6.95
C TYR A 97 24.24 11.78 5.82
N ILE A 98 23.94 12.51 4.74
CA ILE A 98 24.91 12.66 3.63
C ILE A 98 26.15 13.45 4.06
N THR A 99 27.31 12.92 3.71
CA THR A 99 28.60 13.54 3.99
C THR A 99 28.87 14.71 3.03
N ASN A 100 29.91 15.50 3.30
CA ASN A 100 30.33 16.54 2.36
C ASN A 100 30.84 15.97 1.02
N ASN A 101 31.38 14.74 1.03
CA ASN A 101 31.72 14.02 -0.20
C ASN A 101 30.46 13.64 -0.99
N ASP A 102 29.42 13.15 -0.30
CA ASP A 102 28.14 12.80 -0.93
C ASP A 102 27.45 14.02 -1.56
N LYS A 103 27.52 15.19 -0.91
CA LYS A 103 27.06 16.47 -1.48
C LYS A 103 27.83 16.81 -2.76
N SER A 104 29.15 16.58 -2.77
CA SER A 104 29.99 16.79 -3.95
C SER A 104 29.57 15.87 -5.09
N ILE A 105 29.35 14.58 -4.83
CA ILE A 105 28.88 13.62 -5.84
C ILE A 105 27.51 14.06 -6.42
N LEU A 106 26.56 14.44 -5.57
CA LEU A 106 25.24 14.90 -6.00
C LEU A 106 25.30 16.20 -6.84
N ALA A 107 26.15 17.16 -6.48
CA ALA A 107 26.24 18.45 -7.17
C ALA A 107 27.15 18.42 -8.41
N ALA A 108 28.34 17.82 -8.30
CA ALA A 108 29.36 17.83 -9.35
C ALA A 108 29.16 16.70 -10.37
N ASP A 109 28.89 15.47 -9.92
CA ASP A 109 28.85 14.31 -10.82
C ASP A 109 27.43 14.07 -11.39
N HIS A 110 26.40 14.36 -10.59
CA HIS A 110 24.99 14.17 -10.96
C HIS A 110 24.20 15.46 -11.25
N HIS A 111 24.81 16.64 -11.06
CA HIS A 111 24.21 17.95 -11.36
C HIS A 111 22.81 18.16 -10.76
N VAL A 112 22.61 17.72 -9.51
CA VAL A 112 21.35 17.94 -8.77
C VAL A 112 21.18 19.42 -8.45
N THR A 113 20.12 20.03 -8.99
CA THR A 113 19.73 21.43 -8.75
C THR A 113 18.40 21.56 -8.01
N SER A 114 17.64 20.48 -7.93
CA SER A 114 16.35 20.43 -7.25
C SER A 114 16.25 19.16 -6.40
N ILE A 115 15.89 19.34 -5.13
CA ILE A 115 15.54 18.28 -4.19
C ILE A 115 14.03 18.41 -3.88
N ILE A 116 13.31 17.29 -3.91
CA ILE A 116 11.89 17.23 -3.59
C ILE A 116 11.67 16.21 -2.47
N ASP A 117 11.23 16.69 -1.31
CA ASP A 117 11.04 15.87 -0.12
C ASP A 117 9.55 15.58 0.11
N PHE A 118 9.18 14.29 0.04
CA PHE A 118 7.82 13.80 0.29
C PHE A 118 7.55 13.45 1.78
N ARG A 119 8.49 13.74 2.68
CA ARG A 119 8.35 13.53 4.14
C ARG A 119 7.30 14.45 4.77
N THR A 120 6.84 14.05 5.94
CA THR A 120 6.00 14.90 6.81
C THR A 120 6.85 15.94 7.52
N ASP A 121 6.25 17.03 7.97
CA ASP A 121 6.98 18.12 8.65
C ASP A 121 7.75 17.60 9.88
N GLY A 122 7.16 16.73 10.70
CA GLY A 122 7.86 16.11 11.84
C GLY A 122 8.98 15.15 11.45
N GLN A 123 8.91 14.51 10.28
CA GLN A 123 10.03 13.71 9.73
C GLN A 123 11.17 14.60 9.23
N ILE A 124 10.86 15.80 8.75
CA ILE A 124 11.84 16.82 8.33
C ILE A 124 12.47 17.47 9.55
N THR A 125 11.68 17.90 10.54
CA THR A 125 12.19 18.50 11.79
C THR A 125 13.06 17.51 12.59
N GLY A 126 12.66 16.24 12.67
CA GLY A 126 13.42 15.22 13.41
C GLY A 126 14.70 14.73 12.72
N ALA A 127 14.81 14.88 11.40
CA ALA A 127 15.96 14.44 10.61
C ALA A 127 16.14 15.35 9.37
N PRO A 128 16.52 16.63 9.53
CA PRO A 128 16.56 17.59 8.43
C PRO A 128 17.62 17.21 7.40
N ASP A 129 17.31 17.36 6.12
CA ASP A 129 18.28 17.12 5.06
C ASP A 129 19.47 18.08 5.16
N GLN A 130 20.65 17.54 4.88
CA GLN A 130 21.84 18.38 4.74
C GLN A 130 21.67 19.29 3.52
N GLN A 131 21.99 20.58 3.70
CA GLN A 131 21.90 21.55 2.61
C GLN A 131 23.01 21.32 1.56
N LEU A 132 22.63 21.45 0.28
CA LEU A 132 23.55 21.50 -0.86
C LEU A 132 23.55 22.93 -1.43
N ALA A 133 24.74 23.50 -1.65
CA ALA A 133 24.86 24.85 -2.16
C ALA A 133 24.30 24.97 -3.59
N GLY A 134 23.50 26.01 -3.86
CA GLY A 134 22.88 26.23 -5.18
C GLY A 134 21.71 25.31 -5.52
N VAL A 135 21.28 24.43 -4.60
CA VAL A 135 20.20 23.45 -4.82
C VAL A 135 18.90 23.92 -4.16
N SER A 136 17.80 23.93 -4.92
CA SER A 136 16.48 24.24 -4.37
C SER A 136 15.86 23.00 -3.72
N ASN A 137 15.68 23.02 -2.39
CA ASN A 137 14.91 21.99 -1.68
C ASN A 137 13.45 22.42 -1.51
N THR A 138 12.51 21.57 -1.93
CA THR A 138 11.06 21.77 -1.81
C THR A 138 10.42 20.64 -1.02
N SER A 139 9.92 20.95 0.18
CA SER A 139 9.02 20.07 0.92
C SER A 139 7.64 20.00 0.26
N MET A 140 7.10 18.79 0.13
CA MET A 140 5.73 18.51 -0.28
C MET A 140 5.24 17.16 0.27
N SER A 141 4.92 17.13 1.58
CA SER A 141 4.36 15.95 2.26
C SER A 141 3.25 15.28 1.45
N VAL A 142 3.48 14.03 1.04
CA VAL A 142 2.45 13.19 0.37
C VAL A 142 1.34 12.80 1.35
N LEU A 143 1.64 12.77 2.66
CA LEU A 143 0.67 12.46 3.72
C LEU A 143 -0.09 13.72 4.20
N GLY A 144 0.22 14.89 3.63
CA GLY A 144 -0.38 16.19 3.99
C GLY A 144 0.29 16.84 5.20
N SER A 145 -0.09 18.09 5.45
CA SER A 145 0.40 18.93 6.57
C SER A 145 -0.16 18.52 7.94
N HIS A 146 -1.34 17.89 7.97
CA HIS A 146 -1.98 17.42 9.21
C HIS A 146 -1.33 16.12 9.74
N ALA A 147 -0.55 15.43 8.92
CA ALA A 147 0.24 14.29 9.35
C ALA A 147 1.62 14.77 9.80
N PHE A 148 1.85 14.86 11.11
CA PHE A 148 3.18 15.19 11.64
C PHE A 148 4.19 14.05 11.43
N SER A 149 3.71 12.80 11.49
CA SER A 149 4.50 11.58 11.29
C SER A 149 3.72 10.54 10.48
N ASP A 150 4.42 9.51 10.00
CA ASP A 150 3.79 8.33 9.40
C ASP A 150 2.80 7.67 10.38
N SER A 151 3.05 7.68 11.70
CA SER A 151 2.13 7.13 12.71
C SER A 151 0.88 7.99 12.99
N VAL A 152 0.84 9.25 12.53
CA VAL A 152 -0.38 10.08 12.54
C VAL A 152 -1.21 9.83 11.28
N ALA A 153 -0.55 9.61 10.13
CA ALA A 153 -1.23 9.27 8.87
C ALA A 153 -1.72 7.82 8.79
N LEU A 154 -0.94 6.89 9.36
CA LEU A 154 -1.23 5.47 9.39
C LEU A 154 -2.00 5.13 10.67
N SER A 155 -3.16 4.49 10.54
CA SER A 155 -3.82 3.86 11.68
C SER A 155 -2.86 2.91 12.40
N PRO A 156 -2.84 2.88 13.75
CA PRO A 156 -2.03 1.93 14.52
C PRO A 156 -2.25 0.45 14.16
N THR A 157 -3.41 0.12 13.57
CA THR A 157 -3.70 -1.24 13.06
C THR A 157 -2.85 -1.62 11.84
N PHE A 158 -2.25 -0.63 11.16
CA PHE A 158 -1.45 -0.78 9.95
C PHE A 158 -0.09 -0.05 10.06
N ALA A 159 0.43 0.14 11.28
CA ALA A 159 1.71 0.82 11.55
C ALA A 159 2.96 -0.01 11.18
N GLY A 160 2.84 -0.88 10.18
CA GLY A 160 3.91 -1.72 9.65
C GLY A 160 4.09 -1.54 8.14
N ASP A 161 5.06 -2.27 7.60
CA ASP A 161 5.39 -2.22 6.17
C ASP A 161 4.18 -2.51 5.27
N GLY A 162 3.94 -1.62 4.31
CA GLY A 162 2.80 -1.66 3.40
C GLY A 162 1.56 -0.88 3.87
N GLY A 163 1.57 -0.33 5.09
CA GLY A 163 0.43 0.43 5.64
C GLY A 163 -0.03 1.62 4.79
N PHE A 164 0.88 2.20 4.01
CA PHE A 164 0.62 3.24 3.00
C PHE A 164 -0.42 2.77 1.97
N TYR A 165 -0.11 1.66 1.29
CA TYR A 165 -0.96 1.02 0.27
C TYR A 165 -2.25 0.42 0.85
N VAL A 166 -2.17 -0.24 2.01
CA VAL A 166 -3.34 -0.87 2.66
C VAL A 166 -4.42 0.17 3.04
N GLN A 167 -4.00 1.40 3.30
CA GLN A 167 -4.90 2.54 3.59
C GLN A 167 -5.16 3.43 2.37
N GLN A 168 -4.64 3.07 1.19
CA GLN A 168 -4.80 3.82 -0.07
C GLN A 168 -4.33 5.29 0.05
N LEU A 169 -3.29 5.55 0.86
CA LEU A 169 -2.79 6.92 1.11
C LEU A 169 -2.14 7.55 -0.14
N GLU A 170 -1.66 6.73 -1.06
CA GLU A 170 -1.22 7.12 -2.41
C GLU A 170 -2.35 7.66 -3.30
N PHE A 171 -3.61 7.48 -2.90
CA PHE A 171 -4.81 8.07 -3.52
C PHE A 171 -5.47 9.15 -2.65
N SER A 172 -4.83 9.59 -1.58
CA SER A 172 -5.30 10.70 -0.75
C SER A 172 -5.24 12.03 -1.51
N GLN A 173 -6.00 13.04 -1.07
CA GLN A 173 -5.97 14.36 -1.71
C GLN A 173 -4.59 15.03 -1.59
N SER A 174 -3.87 14.82 -0.47
CA SER A 174 -2.50 15.29 -0.32
C SER A 174 -1.55 14.59 -1.30
N ALA A 175 -1.69 13.28 -1.51
CA ALA A 175 -0.88 12.56 -2.49
C ALA A 175 -1.17 13.05 -3.92
N ILE A 176 -2.44 13.22 -4.29
CA ILE A 176 -2.84 13.78 -5.58
C ILE A 176 -2.22 15.18 -5.80
N ASN A 177 -2.34 16.06 -4.82
CA ASN A 177 -1.80 17.42 -4.90
C ASN A 177 -0.27 17.44 -5.00
N SER A 178 0.42 16.68 -4.13
CA SER A 178 1.90 16.63 -4.10
C SER A 178 2.46 15.98 -5.36
N TYR A 179 1.88 14.87 -5.86
CA TYR A 179 2.32 14.27 -7.13
C TYR A 179 2.00 15.13 -8.36
N SER A 180 0.87 15.85 -8.37
CA SER A 180 0.58 16.84 -9.43
C SER A 180 1.62 17.97 -9.43
N ARG A 181 1.93 18.55 -8.26
CA ARG A 181 2.96 19.59 -8.12
C ARG A 181 4.35 19.08 -8.52
N PHE A 182 4.73 17.88 -8.08
CA PHE A 182 5.97 17.20 -8.47
C PHE A 182 6.13 17.09 -9.99
N LEU A 183 5.13 16.53 -10.69
CA LEU A 183 5.18 16.37 -12.15
C LEU A 183 5.31 17.73 -12.87
N ASN A 184 4.63 18.78 -12.37
CA ASN A 184 4.77 20.13 -12.90
C ASN A 184 6.15 20.75 -12.64
N MET A 185 6.80 20.46 -11.51
CA MET A 185 8.18 20.92 -11.26
C MET A 185 9.18 20.30 -12.23
N LEU A 186 9.02 19.02 -12.61
CA LEU A 186 9.89 18.37 -13.59
C LEU A 186 9.84 19.02 -14.99
N LEU A 187 8.74 19.68 -15.36
CA LEU A 187 8.65 20.44 -16.62
C LEU A 187 9.53 21.70 -16.66
N HIS A 188 10.01 22.16 -15.50
CA HIS A 188 10.76 23.41 -15.36
C HIS A 188 12.24 23.18 -15.04
N ASN A 189 12.64 22.01 -14.50
CA ASN A 189 14.04 21.72 -14.25
C ASN A 189 14.78 21.24 -15.52
N ARG A 190 15.83 21.97 -15.91
CA ARG A 190 16.72 21.62 -17.04
C ARG A 190 17.91 20.75 -16.64
N TYR A 191 18.15 20.53 -15.36
CA TYR A 191 19.21 19.69 -14.81
C TYR A 191 18.61 18.47 -14.09
N ALA A 192 19.29 17.91 -13.08
CA ALA A 192 18.78 16.77 -12.33
C ALA A 192 17.85 17.19 -11.19
N THR A 193 16.74 16.46 -11.06
CA THR A 193 15.88 16.47 -9.87
C THR A 193 16.13 15.20 -9.08
N LEU A 194 16.47 15.33 -7.80
CA LEU A 194 16.46 14.25 -6.82
C LEU A 194 15.14 14.34 -6.04
N TYR A 195 14.45 13.21 -5.85
CA TYR A 195 13.26 13.16 -5.01
C TYR A 195 13.29 11.98 -4.04
N HIS A 196 12.75 12.16 -2.84
CA HIS A 196 12.88 11.17 -1.77
C HIS A 196 11.73 11.21 -0.76
N CYS A 197 11.78 10.24 0.15
CA CYS A 197 11.03 10.24 1.41
C CYS A 197 11.95 9.64 2.49
N THR A 198 11.42 9.16 3.62
CA THR A 198 12.25 8.58 4.71
C THR A 198 13.16 7.44 4.26
N SER A 199 12.58 6.37 3.68
CA SER A 199 13.32 5.18 3.22
C SER A 199 13.39 5.05 1.69
N GLY A 200 12.98 6.10 0.96
CA GLY A 200 13.04 6.13 -0.50
C GLY A 200 12.25 5.03 -1.22
N LYS A 201 11.27 4.38 -0.57
CA LYS A 201 10.60 3.17 -1.07
C LYS A 201 9.12 3.39 -1.46
N ASP A 202 8.25 3.82 -0.54
CA ASP A 202 6.80 3.84 -0.78
C ASP A 202 6.34 5.11 -1.53
N ARG A 203 6.41 6.28 -0.86
CA ARG A 203 6.03 7.60 -1.43
C ARG A 203 6.87 7.96 -2.65
N THR A 204 8.16 7.67 -2.57
CA THR A 204 9.14 7.80 -3.68
C THR A 204 8.85 6.78 -4.79
N GLY A 205 8.45 5.55 -4.44
CA GLY A 205 8.10 4.51 -5.42
C GLY A 205 6.90 4.87 -6.27
N ILE A 206 5.83 5.42 -5.68
CA ILE A 206 4.68 5.90 -6.47
C ILE A 206 5.05 7.09 -7.36
N ALA A 207 5.89 8.03 -6.90
CA ALA A 207 6.42 9.11 -7.75
C ALA A 207 7.16 8.54 -8.97
N THR A 208 8.01 7.53 -8.76
CA THR A 208 8.72 6.81 -9.81
C THR A 208 7.79 6.10 -10.79
N VAL A 209 6.79 5.36 -10.28
CA VAL A 209 5.79 4.66 -11.11
C VAL A 209 5.06 5.62 -12.05
N LEU A 210 4.68 6.80 -11.54
CA LEU A 210 4.06 7.86 -12.33
C LEU A 210 4.99 8.39 -13.42
N VAL A 211 6.23 8.75 -13.07
CA VAL A 211 7.21 9.31 -14.02
C VAL A 211 7.59 8.29 -15.10
N MET A 212 7.96 7.06 -14.74
CA MET A 212 8.31 6.02 -15.71
C MET A 212 7.13 5.65 -16.63
N THR A 213 5.89 5.66 -16.13
CA THR A 213 4.69 5.49 -16.97
C THR A 213 4.52 6.61 -17.98
N ILE A 214 4.77 7.86 -17.58
CA ILE A 214 4.72 9.02 -18.49
C ILE A 214 5.81 8.90 -19.56
N LEU A 215 7.02 8.52 -19.15
CA LEU A 215 8.18 8.35 -20.04
C LEU A 215 8.06 7.14 -20.97
N GLY A 216 7.18 6.18 -20.68
CA GLY A 216 6.81 5.09 -21.61
C GLY A 216 7.50 3.75 -21.33
N MET A 217 7.95 3.51 -20.10
CA MET A 217 8.38 2.19 -19.64
C MET A 217 7.16 1.27 -19.46
N ASP A 218 7.34 -0.02 -19.71
CA ASP A 218 6.32 -1.02 -19.39
C ASP A 218 6.23 -1.31 -17.87
N LYS A 219 5.19 -2.05 -17.48
CA LYS A 219 4.90 -2.35 -16.07
C LYS A 219 5.96 -3.22 -15.40
N ASP A 220 6.61 -4.12 -16.15
CA ASP A 220 7.55 -5.08 -15.60
C ASP A 220 8.90 -4.42 -15.32
N THR A 221 9.33 -3.52 -16.20
CA THR A 221 10.44 -2.59 -16.00
C THR A 221 10.22 -1.69 -14.77
N ILE A 222 9.01 -1.13 -14.62
CA ILE A 222 8.63 -0.31 -13.46
C ILE A 222 8.60 -1.13 -12.16
N LEU A 223 8.09 -2.36 -12.22
CA LEU A 223 8.11 -3.29 -11.09
C LEU A 223 9.56 -3.67 -10.72
N GLY A 224 10.44 -3.88 -11.71
CA GLY A 224 11.86 -4.12 -11.50
C GLY A 224 12.53 -3.02 -10.69
N ASP A 225 12.37 -1.76 -11.10
CA ASP A 225 12.87 -0.61 -10.32
C ASP A 225 12.25 -0.56 -8.92
N PHE A 226 10.94 -0.79 -8.79
CA PHE A 226 10.29 -0.81 -7.48
C PHE A 226 10.94 -1.84 -6.54
N MET A 227 11.10 -3.08 -7.02
CA MET A 227 11.66 -4.21 -6.29
C MET A 227 13.16 -4.09 -5.98
N GLN A 228 13.95 -3.36 -6.79
CA GLN A 228 15.35 -3.04 -6.47
C GLN A 228 15.53 -2.31 -5.12
N SER A 229 14.46 -1.72 -4.55
CA SER A 229 14.51 -1.19 -3.18
C SER A 229 14.70 -2.29 -2.12
N HIS A 230 14.24 -3.53 -2.38
CA HIS A 230 14.45 -4.65 -1.46
C HIS A 230 15.94 -4.98 -1.34
N GLN A 231 16.64 -4.96 -2.47
CA GLN A 231 18.09 -5.21 -2.58
C GLN A 231 18.95 -4.18 -1.81
N THR A 232 18.40 -3.01 -1.47
CA THR A 232 19.06 -2.00 -0.60
C THR A 232 18.66 -2.12 0.88
N GLY A 233 18.01 -3.22 1.26
CA GLY A 233 17.49 -3.47 2.60
C GLY A 233 16.22 -2.68 2.93
N ARG A 234 15.49 -2.18 1.92
CA ARG A 234 14.23 -1.44 2.10
C ARG A 234 13.06 -2.32 1.66
N LEU A 235 12.45 -3.03 2.61
CA LEU A 235 11.38 -4.00 2.34
C LEU A 235 10.26 -3.42 1.45
N VAL A 236 10.13 -4.01 0.28
CA VAL A 236 9.04 -3.81 -0.68
C VAL A 236 8.49 -5.16 -1.13
N LYS A 237 7.24 -5.16 -1.58
CA LYS A 237 6.50 -6.34 -1.99
C LYS A 237 5.75 -6.07 -3.29
N LYS A 238 5.82 -6.99 -4.25
CA LYS A 238 5.14 -6.88 -5.56
C LYS A 238 3.65 -6.62 -5.40
N GLU A 239 3.01 -7.26 -4.42
CA GLU A 239 1.58 -7.18 -4.14
C GLU A 239 1.11 -5.75 -3.82
N TRP A 240 1.98 -4.88 -3.29
CA TRP A 240 1.64 -3.48 -3.03
C TRP A 240 1.48 -2.69 -4.34
N LEU A 241 2.37 -2.93 -5.31
CA LEU A 241 2.29 -2.28 -6.62
C LEU A 241 1.21 -2.92 -7.51
N ASP A 242 1.00 -4.23 -7.41
CA ASP A 242 -0.13 -4.92 -8.05
C ASP A 242 -1.48 -4.35 -7.56
N GLU A 243 -1.63 -4.14 -6.24
CA GLU A 243 -2.84 -3.55 -5.65
C GLU A 243 -3.04 -2.09 -6.10
N TYR A 244 -1.97 -1.30 -6.17
CA TYR A 244 -2.00 0.06 -6.73
C TYR A 244 -2.49 0.05 -8.19
N TYR A 245 -1.93 -0.82 -9.04
CA TYR A 245 -2.40 -0.97 -10.41
C TYR A 245 -3.84 -1.48 -10.50
N ARG A 246 -4.26 -2.38 -9.60
CA ARG A 246 -5.64 -2.89 -9.54
C ARG A 246 -6.64 -1.77 -9.20
N GLU A 247 -6.34 -0.94 -8.21
CA GLU A 247 -7.16 0.22 -7.86
C GLU A 247 -7.19 1.27 -8.98
N ILE A 248 -6.04 1.55 -9.60
CA ILE A 248 -5.95 2.42 -10.79
C ILE A 248 -6.86 1.91 -11.92
N THR A 249 -6.76 0.63 -12.28
CA THR A 249 -7.56 0.04 -13.35
C THR A 249 -9.05 0.01 -12.97
N SER A 250 -9.38 -0.34 -11.73
CA SER A 250 -10.77 -0.40 -11.25
C SER A 250 -11.47 0.97 -11.19
N ARG A 251 -10.72 2.06 -10.94
CA ARG A 251 -11.30 3.41 -10.71
C ARG A 251 -11.15 4.34 -11.91
N TYR A 252 -10.08 4.16 -12.70
CA TYR A 252 -9.68 5.10 -13.75
C TYR A 252 -9.41 4.42 -15.10
N VAL A 253 -9.60 3.10 -15.20
CA VAL A 253 -9.29 2.23 -16.36
C VAL A 253 -7.79 2.10 -16.64
N THR A 254 -7.02 3.19 -16.70
CA THR A 254 -5.56 3.16 -16.92
C THR A 254 -4.84 4.19 -16.06
N LEU A 255 -3.55 3.95 -15.80
CA LEU A 255 -2.70 4.91 -15.07
C LEU A 255 -2.56 6.24 -15.83
N ASN A 256 -2.53 6.20 -17.17
CA ASN A 256 -2.54 7.40 -18.00
C ASN A 256 -3.84 8.23 -17.87
N ARG A 257 -5.00 7.59 -17.70
CA ARG A 257 -6.25 8.30 -17.38
C ARG A 257 -6.22 8.91 -15.98
N TYR A 258 -5.63 8.23 -14.99
CA TYR A 258 -5.42 8.81 -13.66
C TYR A 258 -4.49 10.04 -13.71
N ILE A 259 -3.33 9.92 -14.37
CA ILE A 259 -2.37 11.03 -14.56
C ILE A 259 -3.03 12.22 -15.25
N THR A 260 -3.79 11.98 -16.33
CA THR A 260 -4.43 13.05 -17.12
C THR A 260 -5.60 13.68 -16.38
N ASN A 261 -6.51 12.87 -15.82
CA ASN A 261 -7.82 13.34 -15.34
C ASN A 261 -7.88 13.62 -13.83
N VAL A 262 -6.93 13.10 -13.04
CA VAL A 262 -6.90 13.24 -11.57
C VAL A 262 -5.67 14.02 -11.11
N LEU A 263 -4.48 13.74 -11.65
CA LEU A 263 -3.29 14.56 -11.38
C LEU A 263 -3.24 15.84 -12.24
N GLY A 264 -4.15 16.00 -13.21
CA GLY A 264 -4.22 17.17 -14.08
C GLY A 264 -3.03 17.33 -15.04
N PHE A 265 -2.25 16.27 -15.27
CA PHE A 265 -1.03 16.32 -16.09
C PHE A 265 -1.36 15.91 -17.53
N SER A 266 -1.64 16.90 -18.37
CA SER A 266 -2.17 16.73 -19.73
C SER A 266 -1.25 15.91 -20.66
N ARG A 267 -1.80 15.41 -21.78
CA ARG A 267 -1.00 14.71 -22.80
C ARG A 267 0.11 15.59 -23.39
N LEU A 268 -0.12 16.90 -23.55
CA LEU A 268 0.91 17.85 -23.98
C LEU A 268 2.05 17.96 -22.96
N GLN A 269 1.73 18.00 -21.67
CA GLN A 269 2.74 17.98 -20.60
C GLN A 269 3.50 16.65 -20.53
N GLN A 270 2.82 15.51 -20.72
CA GLN A 270 3.46 14.19 -20.82
C GLN A 270 4.46 14.13 -21.99
N THR A 271 4.05 14.59 -23.17
CA THR A 271 4.91 14.70 -24.37
C THR A 271 6.07 15.67 -24.16
N LYS A 272 5.84 16.81 -23.49
CA LYS A 272 6.91 17.74 -23.12
C LYS A 272 7.92 17.08 -22.17
N LEU A 273 7.44 16.33 -21.17
CA LEU A 273 8.30 15.60 -20.25
C LEU A 273 9.17 14.57 -21.00
N ARG A 274 8.59 13.79 -21.92
CA ARG A 274 9.36 12.89 -22.80
C ARG A 274 10.46 13.62 -23.55
N SER A 275 10.17 14.75 -24.20
CA SER A 275 11.19 15.54 -24.91
C SER A 275 12.34 16.01 -24.00
N MET A 276 12.05 16.33 -22.74
CA MET A 276 13.02 16.81 -21.75
C MET A 276 13.87 15.69 -21.14
N TYR A 277 13.36 14.46 -21.03
CA TYR A 277 14.01 13.38 -20.29
C TYR A 277 14.47 12.20 -21.15
N LEU A 278 14.01 12.06 -22.39
CA LEU A 278 14.36 10.92 -23.27
C LEU A 278 15.35 11.28 -24.39
N VAL A 279 16.24 10.33 -24.69
CA VAL A 279 17.14 10.30 -25.86
C VAL A 279 17.05 8.96 -26.59
N SER A 280 17.45 8.93 -27.86
CA SER A 280 17.49 7.71 -28.67
C SER A 280 18.48 6.67 -28.11
N THR A 281 18.16 5.39 -28.25
CA THR A 281 19.01 4.27 -27.86
C THR A 281 20.05 3.87 -28.91
N ASP A 282 20.06 4.55 -30.07
CA ASP A 282 20.97 4.32 -31.21
C ASP A 282 22.39 4.88 -31.01
N GLY A 283 22.75 5.30 -29.80
CA GLY A 283 24.03 5.91 -29.46
C GLY A 283 24.19 7.38 -29.88
N LYS A 284 23.30 7.93 -30.71
CA LYS A 284 23.39 9.33 -31.17
C LYS A 284 22.86 10.34 -30.16
N ASN A 285 22.20 9.87 -29.09
CA ASN A 285 21.57 10.69 -28.05
C ASN A 285 20.58 11.74 -28.59
N THR A 286 19.92 11.45 -29.72
CA THR A 286 18.94 12.33 -30.36
C THR A 286 17.80 12.61 -29.39
N PRO A 287 17.40 13.87 -29.14
CA PRO A 287 16.27 14.18 -28.28
C PRO A 287 14.96 13.55 -28.76
N TYR A 288 14.11 13.11 -27.82
CA TYR A 288 12.76 12.67 -28.16
C TYR A 288 11.95 13.76 -28.86
N THR A 289 11.53 13.48 -30.07
CA THR A 289 10.62 14.28 -30.88
C THR A 289 9.25 13.62 -30.92
N ALA A 290 8.20 14.41 -30.70
CA ALA A 290 6.83 13.94 -30.77
C ALA A 290 6.43 13.77 -32.25
N THR A 291 6.34 12.54 -32.74
CA THR A 291 5.79 12.26 -34.07
C THR A 291 4.27 12.24 -34.02
N ALA A 292 3.61 12.90 -34.96
CA ALA A 292 2.14 13.04 -35.00
C ALA A 292 1.39 11.69 -35.07
N ALA A 293 2.06 10.62 -35.52
CA ALA A 293 1.52 9.26 -35.56
C ALA A 293 2.00 8.34 -34.41
N GLY A 294 2.95 8.79 -33.58
CA GLY A 294 3.70 7.91 -32.65
C GLY A 294 3.06 7.69 -31.27
N ASP A 295 2.17 8.58 -30.83
CA ASP A 295 1.46 8.45 -29.54
C ASP A 295 0.22 7.51 -29.64
N THR A 296 0.16 6.69 -30.69
CA THR A 296 -0.91 5.74 -31.01
C THR A 296 -0.83 4.43 -30.23
N THR A 297 0.20 4.22 -29.42
CA THR A 297 0.29 3.12 -28.43
C THR A 297 -0.81 3.17 -27.35
N PHE A 298 -1.67 4.20 -27.38
CA PHE A 298 -2.86 4.34 -26.52
C PHE A 298 -4.20 4.14 -27.25
N ALA A 299 -4.21 3.67 -28.49
CA ALA A 299 -5.41 3.51 -29.30
C ALA A 299 -5.96 2.07 -29.32
N THR A 300 -6.84 1.73 -28.38
CA THR A 300 -7.99 0.86 -28.70
C THR A 300 -9.25 1.72 -28.72
N LYS A 301 -9.87 1.80 -29.89
CA LYS A 301 -11.00 2.69 -30.20
C LYS A 301 -12.27 2.19 -29.50
N PRO A 302 -12.88 2.92 -28.55
CA PRO A 302 -14.21 2.59 -28.06
C PRO A 302 -15.24 2.83 -29.18
N LYS A 303 -16.20 1.93 -29.33
CA LYS A 303 -17.40 2.18 -30.13
C LYS A 303 -18.16 3.39 -29.51
N PRO A 304 -18.72 4.32 -30.30
CA PRO A 304 -19.47 5.43 -29.73
C PRO A 304 -20.71 4.90 -29.02
N THR A 305 -20.79 5.08 -27.70
CA THR A 305 -22.03 4.98 -26.94
C THR A 305 -22.53 6.40 -26.67
N THR A 306 -23.70 6.70 -27.22
CA THR A 306 -24.43 7.97 -27.07
C THR A 306 -24.49 8.41 -25.60
N PRO A 307 -24.34 9.70 -25.27
CA PRO A 307 -24.52 10.16 -23.90
C PRO A 307 -25.97 9.92 -23.44
N THR A 308 -26.16 9.09 -22.43
CA THR A 308 -27.41 9.03 -21.68
C THR A 308 -27.59 10.33 -20.90
N PRO A 309 -28.76 11.00 -20.93
CA PRO A 309 -28.98 12.23 -20.19
C PRO A 309 -28.77 12.05 -18.69
N ALA A 310 -28.32 13.12 -18.01
CA ALA A 310 -28.28 13.13 -16.55
C ALA A 310 -29.72 12.97 -16.00
N PRO A 311 -29.94 12.13 -14.97
CA PRO A 311 -31.28 11.96 -14.40
C PRO A 311 -31.70 13.24 -13.66
N THR A 312 -32.76 13.87 -14.14
CA THR A 312 -33.46 14.96 -13.46
C THR A 312 -33.90 14.53 -12.05
N PRO A 313 -33.77 15.38 -11.01
CA PRO A 313 -34.27 15.05 -9.69
C PRO A 313 -35.79 14.83 -9.69
N ALA A 314 -36.25 13.69 -9.16
CA ALA A 314 -37.67 13.45 -8.96
C ALA A 314 -38.21 14.28 -7.78
N PRO A 315 -39.50 14.70 -7.79
CA PRO A 315 -40.06 15.54 -6.73
C PRO A 315 -40.08 14.84 -5.36
N GLN A 316 -39.95 15.60 -4.28
CA GLN A 316 -40.13 15.08 -2.92
C GLN A 316 -41.60 14.66 -2.69
N PRO A 317 -41.87 13.47 -2.12
CA PRO A 317 -43.20 13.11 -1.67
C PRO A 317 -43.57 13.88 -0.40
N SER A 318 -44.80 14.40 -0.37
CA SER A 318 -45.37 15.20 0.73
C SER A 318 -45.45 14.45 2.05
N GLN A 319 -45.21 15.15 3.17
CA GLN A 319 -45.44 14.61 4.51
C GLN A 319 -46.95 14.58 4.85
N PRO A 320 -47.46 13.53 5.51
CA PRO A 320 -48.76 13.58 6.19
C PRO A 320 -48.63 14.32 7.53
N GLN A 321 -49.52 15.29 7.78
CA GLN A 321 -49.73 15.87 9.12
C GLN A 321 -50.54 14.91 10.03
N PRO A 322 -50.44 15.06 11.36
CA PRO A 322 -51.13 14.18 12.31
C PRO A 322 -52.58 14.60 12.56
N SER A 323 -53.43 13.63 12.91
CA SER A 323 -54.78 13.85 13.47
C SER A 323 -54.83 13.29 14.88
N GLN A 324 -55.47 14.03 15.80
CA GLN A 324 -55.59 13.70 17.23
C GLN A 324 -57.03 13.24 17.57
N PRO A 325 -57.40 12.90 18.83
CA PRO A 325 -57.91 11.57 19.14
C PRO A 325 -59.43 11.47 19.37
N GLN A 326 -59.95 10.25 19.37
CA GLN A 326 -61.24 9.91 19.98
C GLN A 326 -61.15 8.64 20.83
N GLN A 327 -61.93 8.65 21.92
CA GLN A 327 -62.19 7.62 22.92
C GLN A 327 -63.59 7.95 23.52
N PRO A 328 -64.27 7.07 24.29
CA PRO A 328 -64.09 5.62 24.48
C PRO A 328 -65.43 4.82 24.44
N ALA A 329 -65.33 3.49 24.49
CA ALA A 329 -66.32 2.56 25.10
C ALA A 329 -65.58 1.22 25.31
N SER A 330 -65.14 0.85 26.51
CA SER A 330 -65.89 0.13 27.56
C SER A 330 -66.45 -1.23 27.12
N ASP A 331 -65.77 -2.33 27.48
CA ASP A 331 -66.37 -3.24 28.47
C ASP A 331 -65.34 -4.12 29.22
N GLN A 332 -65.79 -4.75 30.30
CA GLN A 332 -64.95 -5.43 31.32
C GLN A 332 -64.85 -6.95 31.11
N THR A 333 -63.71 -7.57 31.49
CA THR A 333 -63.64 -8.66 32.49
C THR A 333 -62.21 -9.14 32.76
N GLN A 334 -62.02 -9.84 33.89
CA GLN A 334 -60.73 -10.12 34.55
C GLN A 334 -60.16 -11.56 34.30
N PRO A 335 -58.94 -11.91 34.78
CA PRO A 335 -58.13 -13.00 34.24
C PRO A 335 -58.10 -14.30 35.07
N THR A 336 -57.54 -15.36 34.50
CA THR A 336 -57.01 -16.52 35.23
C THR A 336 -55.68 -17.04 34.66
N THR A 337 -54.78 -17.43 35.55
CA THR A 337 -53.53 -18.21 35.36
C THR A 337 -53.58 -19.41 36.34
N PRO A 338 -52.53 -20.21 36.54
CA PRO A 338 -51.86 -21.17 35.62
C PRO A 338 -51.76 -22.61 36.21
N ASP A 339 -51.27 -23.59 35.44
CA ASP A 339 -50.44 -24.76 35.89
C ASP A 339 -50.01 -25.57 34.64
N VAL A 340 -48.79 -26.14 34.45
CA VAL A 340 -47.87 -27.00 35.23
C VAL A 340 -48.29 -28.49 35.27
N ALA A 341 -47.54 -29.36 34.56
CA ALA A 341 -47.05 -30.68 35.03
C ALA A 341 -46.26 -31.46 33.96
N VAL A 342 -45.21 -32.18 34.39
CA VAL A 342 -44.27 -33.06 33.65
C VAL A 342 -43.65 -34.03 34.68
N PRO A 343 -43.70 -35.39 34.55
CA PRO A 343 -42.62 -36.12 33.84
C PRO A 343 -42.98 -37.54 33.30
N ALA A 344 -41.92 -38.31 32.95
CA ALA A 344 -41.75 -39.77 33.03
C ALA A 344 -42.25 -40.68 31.88
N GLU A 345 -41.57 -41.78 31.50
CA GLU A 345 -40.16 -42.24 31.65
C GLU A 345 -39.90 -43.37 30.61
N GLY A 346 -38.64 -43.72 30.25
CA GLY A 346 -38.43 -44.90 29.38
C GLY A 346 -37.07 -45.13 28.69
N SER A 347 -36.14 -45.77 29.41
CA SER A 347 -35.02 -46.62 28.92
C SER A 347 -33.79 -46.03 28.18
N LEU A 348 -32.70 -46.80 28.22
CA LEU A 348 -31.29 -46.44 28.00
C LEU A 348 -30.56 -47.31 26.94
N ALA A 349 -29.39 -46.81 26.53
CA ALA A 349 -28.36 -47.40 25.63
C ALA A 349 -28.60 -47.19 24.12
N ASP A 350 -27.77 -46.48 23.36
CA ASP A 350 -26.29 -46.51 23.34
C ASP A 350 -25.66 -45.11 23.06
N GLN A 351 -24.39 -44.90 23.40
CA GLN A 351 -23.74 -43.57 23.39
C GLN A 351 -22.69 -43.36 22.27
N PRO A 352 -22.92 -42.37 21.39
CA PRO A 352 -21.85 -41.55 20.86
C PRO A 352 -21.72 -40.27 21.70
N VAL A 353 -20.51 -39.98 22.21
CA VAL A 353 -20.22 -38.84 23.10
C VAL A 353 -20.66 -37.50 22.47
N LYS A 354 -21.82 -36.99 22.89
CA LYS A 354 -22.30 -35.67 22.51
C LYS A 354 -21.56 -34.61 23.30
N THR A 355 -20.63 -33.92 22.64
CA THR A 355 -19.99 -32.71 23.17
C THR A 355 -21.05 -31.70 23.62
N LYS A 356 -20.95 -31.22 24.87
CA LYS A 356 -21.89 -30.23 25.43
C LYS A 356 -21.96 -29.01 24.49
N PRO A 357 -23.16 -28.58 24.05
CA PRO A 357 -23.26 -27.41 23.18
C PRO A 357 -22.74 -26.17 23.91
N ALA A 358 -21.82 -25.45 23.29
CA ALA A 358 -21.29 -24.22 23.86
C ALA A 358 -22.42 -23.24 24.15
N LYS A 359 -22.40 -22.60 25.32
CA LYS A 359 -23.36 -21.54 25.70
C LYS A 359 -23.13 -20.32 24.82
N HIS A 360 -23.92 -20.20 23.75
CA HIS A 360 -23.97 -19.05 22.87
C HIS A 360 -25.03 -18.07 23.39
N GLN A 361 -24.62 -16.89 23.83
CA GLN A 361 -25.54 -15.83 24.29
C GLN A 361 -25.46 -14.64 23.36
N ILE A 362 -26.58 -14.26 22.74
CA ILE A 362 -26.69 -13.01 21.97
C ILE A 362 -26.82 -11.87 22.98
N ILE A 363 -25.88 -10.93 22.96
CA ILE A 363 -25.77 -9.81 23.91
C ILE A 363 -26.38 -8.53 23.34
N SER A 364 -26.27 -8.30 22.03
CA SER A 364 -26.96 -7.19 21.37
C SER A 364 -27.15 -7.43 19.88
N THR A 365 -28.22 -6.84 19.32
CA THR A 365 -28.59 -6.90 17.90
C THR A 365 -28.73 -5.49 17.34
N LYS A 366 -28.13 -5.25 16.16
CA LYS A 366 -28.27 -4.00 15.40
C LYS A 366 -28.68 -4.30 13.96
N LYS A 367 -29.74 -3.66 13.46
CA LYS A 367 -30.10 -3.66 12.04
C LYS A 367 -29.17 -2.75 11.25
N HIS A 368 -28.90 -3.07 9.98
CA HIS A 368 -28.07 -2.27 9.08
C HIS A 368 -28.83 -1.99 7.79
N HIS A 369 -28.68 -0.77 7.28
CA HIS A 369 -29.15 -0.35 5.97
C HIS A 369 -27.93 0.13 5.17
N THR A 370 -27.25 -0.78 4.47
CA THR A 370 -26.02 -0.44 3.75
C THR A 370 -26.27 0.02 2.33
N LYS A 371 -25.68 1.16 1.98
CA LYS A 371 -25.45 1.61 0.59
C LYS A 371 -24.31 0.82 -0.10
N TYR A 372 -23.49 0.14 0.69
CA TYR A 372 -22.30 -0.58 0.22
C TYR A 372 -22.55 -2.07 0.04
N LEU A 373 -21.76 -2.67 -0.85
CA LEU A 373 -21.61 -4.10 -1.05
C LEU A 373 -20.40 -4.64 -0.25
N TYR A 374 -20.33 -5.96 -0.11
CA TYR A 374 -19.33 -6.65 0.68
C TYR A 374 -18.92 -7.96 0.01
N HIS A 375 -17.65 -8.32 0.13
CA HIS A 375 -17.13 -9.65 -0.18
C HIS A 375 -16.84 -10.42 1.11
N LEU A 376 -16.79 -11.74 1.00
CA LEU A 376 -16.44 -12.61 2.12
C LEU A 376 -15.04 -13.20 1.86
N LYS A 377 -14.17 -13.18 2.87
CA LYS A 377 -12.87 -13.87 2.81
C LYS A 377 -13.11 -15.35 2.49
N GLY A 378 -12.28 -15.93 1.63
CA GLY A 378 -12.45 -17.31 1.18
C GLY A 378 -12.19 -18.36 2.26
N HIS A 379 -12.83 -19.53 2.11
CA HIS A 379 -12.69 -20.70 2.98
C HIS A 379 -13.02 -20.44 4.47
N LYS A 380 -13.87 -19.45 4.76
CA LYS A 380 -14.32 -19.08 6.11
C LYS A 380 -15.68 -19.70 6.42
N GLN A 381 -15.85 -20.14 7.67
CA GLN A 381 -17.09 -20.76 8.12
C GLN A 381 -18.20 -19.72 8.29
N TRP A 382 -19.40 -20.11 7.88
CA TRP A 382 -20.64 -19.32 8.01
C TRP A 382 -21.81 -20.20 8.45
N PHE A 383 -22.86 -19.59 8.96
CA PHE A 383 -23.92 -20.25 9.72
C PHE A 383 -25.31 -19.87 9.18
N LYS A 384 -26.30 -20.74 9.39
CA LYS A 384 -27.70 -20.48 8.99
C LYS A 384 -28.38 -19.45 9.90
N ASP A 385 -28.02 -19.45 11.18
CA ASP A 385 -28.63 -18.62 12.24
C ASP A 385 -27.56 -17.96 13.14
N ALA A 386 -28.00 -16.98 13.94
CA ALA A 386 -27.14 -16.25 14.88
C ALA A 386 -26.86 -17.01 16.19
N ARG A 387 -27.52 -18.15 16.44
CA ARG A 387 -27.19 -19.04 17.56
C ARG A 387 -25.97 -19.92 17.21
N LEU A 388 -25.49 -19.84 15.97
CA LEU A 388 -24.33 -20.52 15.39
C LEU A 388 -24.39 -22.05 15.46
N GLN A 389 -25.59 -22.61 15.71
CA GLN A 389 -25.78 -24.05 15.93
C GLN A 389 -25.69 -24.85 14.64
N LYS A 390 -26.10 -24.27 13.50
CA LYS A 390 -26.12 -24.93 12.20
C LYS A 390 -25.17 -24.25 11.21
N SER A 391 -24.02 -24.88 10.97
CA SER A 391 -23.09 -24.49 9.91
C SER A 391 -23.78 -24.53 8.55
N LYS A 392 -23.47 -23.54 7.70
CA LYS A 392 -23.87 -23.48 6.28
C LYS A 392 -22.71 -23.86 5.34
N GLY A 393 -21.63 -24.44 5.90
CA GLY A 393 -20.40 -24.79 5.19
C GLY A 393 -19.33 -23.70 5.26
N ARG A 394 -18.62 -23.48 4.15
CA ARG A 394 -17.58 -22.45 4.01
C ARG A 394 -17.84 -21.55 2.81
N THR A 395 -17.34 -20.32 2.87
CA THR A 395 -17.31 -19.39 1.75
C THR A 395 -16.40 -19.89 0.63
N ALA A 396 -16.75 -19.59 -0.63
CA ALA A 396 -15.97 -19.97 -1.80
C ALA A 396 -14.52 -19.46 -1.72
N LYS A 397 -13.57 -20.21 -2.31
CA LYS A 397 -12.13 -19.88 -2.29
C LYS A 397 -11.81 -18.54 -2.98
N HIS A 398 -12.59 -18.19 -4.01
CA HIS A 398 -12.46 -16.96 -4.80
C HIS A 398 -13.69 -16.05 -4.64
N GLN A 399 -13.49 -14.74 -4.69
CA GLN A 399 -14.52 -13.74 -4.41
C GLN A 399 -15.31 -13.40 -5.69
N THR A 400 -16.38 -14.15 -5.96
CA THR A 400 -17.24 -13.94 -7.16
C THR A 400 -18.62 -13.36 -6.86
N LYS A 401 -19.02 -13.27 -5.58
CA LYS A 401 -20.35 -12.79 -5.15
C LYS A 401 -20.26 -11.61 -4.19
N THR A 402 -21.04 -10.57 -4.48
CA THR A 402 -21.29 -9.43 -3.60
C THR A 402 -22.46 -9.68 -2.66
N TRP A 403 -22.39 -9.07 -1.48
CA TRP A 403 -23.33 -9.23 -0.38
C TRP A 403 -23.69 -7.86 0.23
N ARG A 404 -24.86 -7.74 0.86
CA ARG A 404 -25.25 -6.58 1.69
C ARG A 404 -25.29 -6.97 3.16
N LEU A 405 -25.08 -6.01 4.07
CA LEU A 405 -25.27 -6.25 5.51
C LEU A 405 -26.70 -5.87 5.94
N VAL A 406 -27.35 -6.80 6.64
CA VAL A 406 -28.74 -6.65 7.11
C VAL A 406 -28.81 -6.51 8.63
N LYS A 407 -27.96 -7.25 9.36
CA LYS A 407 -27.86 -7.22 10.82
C LYS A 407 -26.42 -7.44 11.28
N SER A 408 -26.13 -7.03 12.51
CA SER A 408 -24.96 -7.48 13.27
C SER A 408 -25.36 -7.85 14.68
N GLU A 409 -24.81 -8.95 15.21
CA GLU A 409 -25.05 -9.40 16.57
C GLU A 409 -23.72 -9.58 17.32
N ARG A 410 -23.68 -9.12 18.58
CA ARG A 410 -22.59 -9.41 19.51
C ARG A 410 -22.96 -10.68 20.25
N ILE A 411 -22.15 -11.73 20.10
CA ILE A 411 -22.41 -13.06 20.64
C ILE A 411 -21.27 -13.40 21.61
N LYS A 412 -21.62 -13.82 22.82
CA LYS A 412 -20.70 -14.39 23.81
C LYS A 412 -20.58 -15.89 23.55
N ILE A 413 -19.36 -16.37 23.29
CA ILE A 413 -19.03 -17.77 23.02
C ILE A 413 -17.91 -18.16 23.96
N ASN A 414 -18.13 -19.14 24.84
CA ASN A 414 -17.13 -19.60 25.83
C ASN A 414 -16.47 -18.43 26.60
N GLY A 415 -17.28 -17.48 27.06
CA GLY A 415 -16.82 -16.28 27.77
C GLY A 415 -16.37 -15.11 26.88
N LYS A 416 -15.92 -15.37 25.64
CA LYS A 416 -15.35 -14.35 24.74
C LYS A 416 -16.40 -13.70 23.85
N MET A 417 -16.23 -12.40 23.57
CA MET A 417 -17.16 -11.60 22.77
C MET A 417 -16.77 -11.57 21.30
N HIS A 418 -17.68 -12.02 20.44
CA HIS A 418 -17.53 -11.99 18.98
C HIS A 418 -18.61 -11.11 18.35
N THR A 419 -18.34 -10.52 17.18
CA THR A 419 -19.35 -9.82 16.38
C THR A 419 -19.58 -10.59 15.11
N TYR A 420 -20.82 -11.03 14.88
CA TYR A 420 -21.25 -11.68 13.64
C TYR A 420 -22.14 -10.75 12.84
N TYR A 421 -22.05 -10.88 11.52
CA TYR A 421 -22.76 -10.10 10.52
C TYR A 421 -23.70 -11.02 9.76
N GLN A 422 -24.95 -10.59 9.60
CA GLN A 422 -25.90 -11.20 8.66
C GLN A 422 -25.68 -10.57 7.29
N VAL A 423 -25.18 -11.37 6.37
CA VAL A 423 -24.96 -11.03 4.96
C VAL A 423 -26.09 -11.57 4.10
N GLN A 424 -26.48 -10.84 3.06
CA GLN A 424 -27.51 -11.22 2.09
C GLN A 424 -27.01 -11.05 0.64
N ASP A 425 -27.21 -12.05 -0.23
CA ASP A 425 -26.90 -11.94 -1.67
C ASP A 425 -28.07 -11.36 -2.48
N HIS A 426 -27.86 -11.14 -3.78
CA HIS A 426 -28.89 -10.61 -4.70
C HIS A 426 -30.11 -11.52 -4.87
N ALA A 427 -29.95 -12.84 -4.66
CA ALA A 427 -31.06 -13.79 -4.65
C ALA A 427 -31.77 -13.88 -3.28
N GLY A 428 -31.40 -13.00 -2.34
CA GLY A 428 -32.04 -12.87 -1.04
C GLY A 428 -31.54 -13.87 0.02
N HIS A 429 -30.60 -14.77 -0.31
CA HIS A 429 -30.10 -15.78 0.63
C HIS A 429 -29.32 -15.13 1.77
N LYS A 430 -29.64 -15.49 3.01
CA LYS A 430 -28.96 -14.97 4.21
C LYS A 430 -27.96 -15.98 4.78
N ALA A 431 -26.89 -15.47 5.40
CA ALA A 431 -25.94 -16.25 6.18
C ALA A 431 -25.35 -15.38 7.30
N TRP A 432 -24.92 -16.01 8.39
CA TRP A 432 -24.21 -15.37 9.50
C TRP A 432 -22.72 -15.69 9.43
N ILE A 433 -21.87 -14.67 9.50
CA ILE A 433 -20.42 -14.81 9.36
C ILE A 433 -19.69 -13.84 10.29
N LEU A 434 -18.51 -14.21 10.78
CA LEU A 434 -17.73 -13.37 11.70
C LEU A 434 -17.33 -12.04 11.01
N LYS A 435 -17.47 -10.91 11.71
CA LYS A 435 -17.18 -9.55 11.21
C LYS A 435 -15.82 -9.45 10.50
N SER A 436 -14.77 -10.08 11.04
CA SER A 436 -13.40 -10.03 10.49
C SER A 436 -13.23 -10.78 9.16
N TYR A 437 -14.25 -11.51 8.71
CA TYR A 437 -14.29 -12.20 7.41
C TYR A 437 -15.11 -11.44 6.36
N VAL A 438 -15.79 -10.36 6.73
CA VAL A 438 -16.53 -9.51 5.80
C VAL A 438 -15.65 -8.32 5.39
N VAL A 439 -15.41 -8.19 4.09
CA VAL A 439 -14.62 -7.13 3.48
C VAL A 439 -15.59 -6.17 2.80
N LYS A 440 -15.49 -4.87 3.09
CA LYS A 440 -16.31 -3.85 2.44
C LYS A 440 -15.81 -3.64 1.00
N VAL A 441 -16.71 -3.76 0.04
CA VAL A 441 -16.49 -3.32 -1.35
C VAL A 441 -17.05 -1.90 -1.45
N LYS A 442 -16.34 -1.01 -2.14
CA LYS A 442 -16.85 0.35 -2.39
C LYS A 442 -18.00 0.29 -3.39
#